data_AF-A0A7C2EL83-F1
#
_entry.id   AF-A0A7C2EL83-F1
#
_cell.length_a   1.000
_cell.length_b   1.000
_cell.length_c   1.000
_cell.angle_alpha   90.00
_cell.angle_beta   90.00
_cell.angle_gamma   90.00
#
_symmetry.space_group_name_H-M   'P 1'
#
loop_
_entity.id
_entity.type
_entity.pdbx_description
1 polymer ?
#
loop_
_entity_poly.entity_id
_entity_poly.type
_entity_poly.pdbx_seq_one_letter_code
_entity_poly.pdbx_strand_id
1 'polypeptide(L)'
;MGDAVYVHARAEQCSFPTTVQGKRLVTYQGEQYVVLGFYFARSLDGYREMYCILRLADGDVRAARPDLFSLGLRRRRSLVASLNNDGTHKA
;
A
#
# COMPACT_ATOMS: atom_id res chain seq x y z
N MET A 1 -9.44 13.19 -23.06
CA MET A 1 -8.50 12.15 -22.59
C MET A 1 -7.42 12.89 -21.83
N GLY A 2 -7.46 12.87 -20.49
CA GLY A 2 -6.44 13.53 -19.68
C GLY A 2 -5.16 12.70 -19.69
N ASP A 3 -4.01 13.34 -19.84
CA ASP A 3 -2.72 12.67 -19.84
C ASP A 3 -2.50 11.87 -18.56
N ALA A 4 -1.88 10.69 -18.68
CA ALA A 4 -1.56 9.87 -17.53
C ALA A 4 -0.51 10.59 -16.67
N VAL A 5 -0.92 11.05 -15.48
CA VAL A 5 0.01 11.59 -14.49
C VAL A 5 0.76 10.41 -13.86
N TYR A 6 2.07 10.33 -14.15
CA TYR A 6 2.95 9.35 -13.56
C TYR A 6 3.61 9.93 -12.32
N VAL A 7 3.39 9.30 -11.18
CA VAL A 7 4.02 9.69 -9.91
C VAL A 7 5.18 8.74 -9.62
N HIS A 8 6.33 9.32 -9.31
CA HIS A 8 7.52 8.61 -8.89
C HIS A 8 7.63 8.71 -7.36
N ALA A 9 7.20 7.66 -6.67
CA ALA A 9 7.22 7.61 -5.21
C ALA A 9 8.29 6.65 -4.72
N ARG A 10 8.96 6.97 -3.62
CA ARG A 10 9.83 5.98 -2.96
C ARG A 10 8.96 4.83 -2.46
N ALA A 11 9.43 3.60 -2.63
CA ALA A 11 8.68 2.43 -2.22
C ALA A 11 8.40 2.41 -0.71
N GLU A 12 9.30 2.96 0.12
CA GLU A 12 9.14 3.09 1.57
C GLU A 12 7.98 4.03 1.98
N GLN A 13 7.59 4.96 1.11
CA GLN A 13 6.51 5.90 1.34
C GLN A 13 5.15 5.36 0.88
N CYS A 14 5.15 4.20 0.23
CA CYS A 14 3.95 3.52 -0.25
C CYS A 14 3.47 2.51 0.80
N SER A 15 2.16 2.25 0.84
CA SER A 15 1.65 1.08 1.56
C SER A 15 2.19 -0.23 0.97
N PHE A 16 2.06 -1.33 1.73
CA PHE A 16 2.28 -2.65 1.16
C PHE A 16 1.37 -2.89 -0.05
N PRO A 17 1.91 -3.42 -1.17
CA PRO A 17 1.14 -3.60 -2.38
C PRO A 17 0.06 -4.66 -2.19
N THR A 18 -1.18 -4.32 -2.55
CA THR A 18 -2.33 -5.23 -2.55
C THR A 18 -2.75 -5.51 -3.99
N THR A 19 -3.21 -6.73 -4.29
CA THR A 19 -3.72 -7.05 -5.62
C THR A 19 -5.24 -7.02 -5.63
N VAL A 20 -5.83 -6.19 -6.49
CA VAL A 20 -7.28 -6.05 -6.64
C VAL A 20 -7.61 -6.12 -8.12
N GLN A 21 -8.49 -7.05 -8.52
CA GLN A 21 -8.87 -7.29 -9.92
C GLN A 21 -7.65 -7.43 -10.86
N GLY A 22 -6.60 -8.12 -10.40
CA GLY A 22 -5.35 -8.31 -11.15
C GLY A 22 -4.43 -7.08 -11.24
N LYS A 23 -4.81 -5.93 -10.66
CA LYS A 23 -3.98 -4.72 -10.58
C LYS A 23 -3.29 -4.66 -9.23
N ARG A 24 -2.00 -4.31 -9.21
CA ARG A 24 -1.28 -4.01 -7.96
C ARG A 24 -1.57 -2.58 -7.56
N LEU A 25 -2.02 -2.38 -6.33
CA LEU A 25 -2.37 -1.09 -5.77
C LEU A 25 -1.50 -0.76 -4.58
N VAL A 26 -1.18 0.52 -4.45
CA VAL A 26 -0.55 1.10 -3.26
C VAL A 26 -1.27 2.38 -2.87
N THR A 27 -1.27 2.69 -1.58
CA THR A 27 -1.64 4.01 -1.08
C THR A 27 -0.39 4.86 -0.96
N TYR A 28 -0.42 6.07 -1.52
CA TYR A 28 0.63 7.07 -1.42
C TYR A 28 -0.02 8.43 -1.14
N GLN A 29 0.43 9.13 -0.09
CA GLN A 29 -0.13 10.43 0.32
C GLN A 29 -1.66 10.43 0.49
N GLY A 30 -2.25 9.32 0.96
CA GLY A 30 -3.70 9.18 1.19
C GLY A 30 -4.50 8.79 -0.05
N GLU A 31 -3.89 8.72 -1.23
CA GLU A 31 -4.53 8.37 -2.49
C GLU A 31 -4.12 6.97 -2.98
N GLN A 32 -5.02 6.30 -3.71
CA GLN A 32 -4.76 4.97 -4.27
C GLN A 32 -4.21 5.05 -5.69
N TYR A 33 -3.15 4.29 -5.94
CA TYR A 33 -2.47 4.23 -7.22
C TYR A 33 -2.29 2.80 -7.68
N VAL A 34 -2.38 2.59 -9.00
CA VAL A 34 -1.94 1.38 -9.67
C VAL A 34 -0.43 1.44 -9.86
N VAL A 35 0.26 0.38 -9.44
CA VAL A 35 1.69 0.20 -9.68
C VAL A 35 1.90 -0.32 -11.09
N LEU A 36 2.63 0.45 -11.90
CA LEU A 36 2.99 0.07 -13.27
C LEU A 36 4.36 -0.61 -13.34
N GLY A 37 5.25 -0.27 -12.41
CA GLY A 37 6.59 -0.85 -12.36
C GLY A 37 7.42 -0.31 -11.20
N PHE A 38 8.64 -0.82 -11.12
CA PHE A 38 9.63 -0.41 -10.14
C PHE A 38 10.95 -0.13 -10.85
N TYR A 39 11.69 0.84 -10.33
CA TYR A 39 13.07 1.07 -10.74
C TYR A 39 13.91 1.43 -9.52
N PHE A 40 15.23 1.26 -9.64
CA PHE A 40 16.16 1.68 -8.61
C PHE A 40 16.93 2.90 -9.10
N ALA A 41 17.07 3.91 -8.24
CA ALA A 41 17.89 5.08 -8.51
C ALA A 41 18.81 5.34 -7.32
N ARG A 42 19.91 6.08 -7.54
CA ARG A 42 20.74 6.57 -6.44
C ARG A 42 20.10 7.83 -5.87
N SER A 43 19.94 7.88 -4.56
CA SER A 43 19.55 9.07 -3.83
C SER A 43 20.70 10.07 -3.78
N LEU A 44 20.39 11.31 -3.35
CA LEU A 44 21.39 12.36 -3.17
C LEU A 44 22.48 11.96 -2.15
N ASP A 45 22.10 11.14 -1.17
CA ASP A 45 23.01 10.57 -0.16
C ASP A 45 23.84 9.39 -0.70
N GLY A 46 23.67 9.05 -1.98
CA GLY A 46 24.43 8.01 -2.67
C GLY A 46 23.90 6.59 -2.50
N TYR A 47 22.87 6.39 -1.67
CA TYR A 47 22.21 5.09 -1.46
C TYR A 47 21.36 4.68 -2.65
N ARG A 48 21.24 3.38 -2.88
CA ARG A 48 20.34 2.85 -3.89
C ARG A 48 18.94 2.68 -3.29
N GLU A 49 17.99 3.45 -3.78
CA GLU A 49 16.60 3.43 -3.33
C GLU A 49 15.68 2.84 -4.40
N MET A 50 14.60 2.20 -3.97
CA MET A 50 13.57 1.67 -4.86
C MET A 50 12.45 2.70 -5.02
N TYR A 51 12.03 2.91 -6.26
CA TYR A 51 10.93 3.79 -6.63
C TYR A 51 9.84 3.02 -7.36
N CYS A 52 8.60 3.44 -7.13
CA CYS A 52 7.40 2.94 -7.79
C CYS A 52 7.00 3.92 -8.89
N ILE A 53 6.64 3.39 -10.07
CA ILE A 53 5.97 4.13 -11.13
C ILE A 53 4.47 3.95 -10.92
N LEU A 54 3.79 5.04 -10.56
CA LEU A 54 2.40 5.03 -10.13
C LEU A 54 1.50 5.75 -11.13
N ARG A 55 0.29 5.23 -11.33
CA ARG A 55 -0.81 5.90 -12.04
C ARG A 55 -2.01 5.97 -11.11
N LEU A 56 -2.74 7.08 -11.12
CA LEU A 56 -3.97 7.21 -10.33
C LEU A 56 -4.89 6.01 -10.60
N ALA A 57 -5.44 5.41 -9.55
CA ALA A 57 -6.45 4.38 -9.73
C ALA A 57 -7.75 5.05 -10.16
N ASP A 58 -8.24 4.75 -11.37
CA ASP A 58 -9.56 5.22 -11.80
C ASP A 58 -10.62 4.79 -10.78
N GLY A 59 -11.60 5.66 -10.54
CA GLY A 59 -12.52 5.65 -9.39
C GLY A 59 -13.31 4.37 -9.12
N ASP A 60 -13.27 3.40 -10.02
CA ASP A 60 -13.88 2.07 -9.87
C ASP A 60 -13.13 1.17 -8.87
N VAL A 61 -11.85 1.46 -8.62
CA VAL A 61 -11.03 0.67 -7.69
C VAL A 61 -11.35 0.98 -6.22
N ARG A 62 -11.82 2.19 -5.92
CA ARG A 62 -12.22 2.60 -4.55
C ARG A 62 -13.40 1.77 -4.01
N ALA A 63 -14.18 1.13 -4.89
CA ALA A 63 -15.31 0.27 -4.52
C ALA A 63 -14.93 -1.21 -4.33
N ALA A 64 -13.74 -1.62 -4.79
CA ALA A 64 -13.30 -3.00 -4.70
C ALA A 64 -12.77 -3.28 -3.28
N ARG A 65 -13.63 -3.83 -2.43
CA ARG A 65 -13.25 -4.45 -1.15
C ARG A 65 -12.01 -5.33 -1.41
N PRO A 66 -10.95 -5.24 -0.59
CA PRO A 66 -9.82 -6.13 -0.73
C PRO A 66 -10.35 -7.56 -0.62
N ASP A 67 -10.19 -8.34 -1.68
CA ASP A 67 -10.64 -9.71 -1.70
C ASP A 67 -9.83 -10.46 -0.64
N LEU A 68 -10.50 -10.87 0.44
CA LEU A 68 -9.88 -11.53 1.62
C LEU A 68 -9.10 -12.81 1.23
N PHE A 69 -9.29 -13.31 0.01
CA PHE A 69 -8.54 -14.40 -0.58
C PHE A 69 -7.16 -14.02 -1.16
N SER A 70 -6.93 -12.74 -1.44
CA SER A 70 -5.63 -12.22 -1.93
C SER A 70 -4.68 -11.81 -0.79
N LEU A 71 -5.20 -11.73 0.44
CA LEU A 71 -4.42 -11.86 1.66
C LEU A 71 -3.94 -13.32 1.74
N GLY A 72 -2.85 -13.61 1.02
CA GLY A 72 -2.05 -14.80 1.23
C GLY A 72 -1.55 -14.82 2.67
N LEU A 73 -2.40 -15.28 3.57
CA LEU A 73 -2.22 -15.50 4.99
C LEU A 73 -1.22 -16.66 5.16
N ARG A 74 0.02 -16.46 4.71
CA ARG A 74 1.14 -17.30 5.10
C ARG A 74 1.50 -16.92 6.53
N ARG A 75 0.84 -17.62 7.46
CA ARG A 75 1.20 -17.85 8.86
C ARG A 75 2.49 -17.15 9.31
N ARG A 76 2.36 -16.08 10.08
CA ARG A 76 3.16 -15.93 11.30
C ARG A 76 2.20 -15.87 12.47
N ARG A 77 2.13 -17.00 13.17
CA ARG A 77 1.71 -17.04 14.58
C ARG A 77 2.60 -16.05 15.34
N SER A 78 1.99 -15.36 16.31
CA SER A 78 2.59 -14.77 17.51
C SER A 78 2.54 -13.24 17.59
N LEU A 79 2.01 -12.79 18.74
CA LEU A 79 2.03 -11.44 19.34
C LEU A 79 1.07 -10.45 18.66
N VAL A 80 0.04 -9.90 19.29
CA VAL A 80 -0.11 -9.44 20.68
C VAL A 80 -1.60 -9.51 21.04
N ALA A 81 -1.94 -10.34 22.03
CA ALA A 81 -3.12 -10.09 22.84
C ALA A 81 -2.82 -8.89 23.75
N SER A 82 -3.87 -8.17 24.13
CA SER A 82 -3.87 -7.00 25.00
C SER A 82 -3.80 -5.67 24.25
N LEU A 83 -4.99 -5.14 23.96
CA LEU A 83 -5.34 -3.73 24.11
C LEU A 83 -6.84 -3.66 23.86
N ASN A 84 -7.65 -3.99 24.88
CA ASN A 84 -9.02 -3.51 24.99
C ASN A 84 -9.49 -3.57 26.44
N ASN A 85 -10.00 -2.41 26.87
CA ASN A 85 -10.76 -2.13 28.07
C ASN A 85 -10.04 -2.10 29.42
N ASP A 86 -9.26 -1.02 29.60
CA ASP A 86 -9.08 -0.40 30.91
C ASP A 86 -10.24 0.58 31.15
N GLY A 87 -11.39 0.03 31.56
CA GLY A 87 -12.63 0.79 31.62
C GLY A 87 -13.79 0.04 32.27
N THR A 88 -13.59 -0.48 33.48
CA THR A 88 -14.73 -0.71 34.38
C THR A 88 -14.28 -0.52 35.82
N HIS A 89 -14.78 0.56 36.40
CA HIS A 89 -14.69 0.93 37.80
C HIS A 89 -15.03 -0.25 38.73
N LYS A 90 -14.15 -0.51 39.70
CA LYS A 90 -14.53 -1.13 40.97
C LYS A 90 -14.82 -0.02 41.98
N ALA A 91 -16.05 -0.01 42.50
CA ALA A 91 -16.46 0.19 43.89
C ALA A 91 -17.93 0.61 43.91
#